data_AF-A0A377M0N5-F1
#
_entry.id   AF-A0A377M0N5-F1
#
_cell.length_a   1.000
_cell.length_b   1.000
_cell.length_c   1.000
_cell.angle_alpha   90.00
_cell.angle_beta   90.00
_cell.angle_gamma   90.00
#
_symmetry.space_group_name_H-M   'P 1'
#
loop_
_entity.id
_entity.type
_entity.pdbx_description
1 polymer ?
#
loop_
_entity_poly.entity_id
_entity_poly.type
_entity_poly.pdbx_seq_one_letter_code
_entity_poly.pdbx_strand_id
1 'polypeptide(L)'
;MISRIMLHKNTLLFAALSAALWGTTAQDVNAAVVASLKPLGFIASAIADGVTETQVLLPDGASEHDYSLRPSDVKRLQNADLVVWIGPEMEAFMQKSANQIADTKKVTIAELSGVKPLLMKGSDDDGDEHEGHHAHDEKGDGITITASTICIFGSPQR
;
A
#
# COMPACT_ATOMS: atom_id res chain seq x y z
N MET A 1 38.27 49.16 32.05
CA MET A 1 38.14 48.52 30.72
C MET A 1 37.65 47.06 30.77
N ILE A 2 37.68 46.38 31.92
CA ILE A 2 37.34 44.95 32.04
C ILE A 2 35.81 44.67 32.03
N SER A 3 34.96 45.53 32.61
CA SER A 3 33.50 45.30 32.65
C SER A 3 32.82 45.32 31.29
N ARG A 4 33.35 46.06 30.30
CA ARG A 4 32.78 46.06 28.94
C ARG A 4 33.01 44.71 28.25
N ILE A 5 34.20 44.12 28.39
CA ILE A 5 34.56 42.82 27.79
C ILE A 5 33.69 41.67 28.31
N MET A 6 33.30 41.69 29.60
CA MET A 6 32.38 40.72 30.20
C MET A 6 30.95 40.83 29.65
N LEU A 7 30.50 42.03 29.28
CA LEU A 7 29.15 42.26 28.76
C LEU A 7 28.97 41.64 27.37
N HIS A 8 29.94 41.82 26.47
CA HIS A 8 29.86 41.29 25.09
C HIS A 8 29.94 39.75 25.03
N LYS A 9 30.66 39.12 25.97
CA LYS A 9 30.74 37.66 26.10
C LYS A 9 29.38 37.04 26.48
N ASN A 10 28.67 37.66 27.43
CA ASN A 10 27.31 37.22 27.77
C ASN A 10 26.32 37.51 26.62
N THR A 11 26.43 38.64 25.93
CA THR A 11 25.56 38.94 24.78
C THR A 11 25.78 37.96 23.61
N LEU A 12 27.02 37.55 23.33
CA LEU A 12 27.33 36.54 22.31
C LEU A 12 26.81 35.14 22.71
N LEU A 13 26.89 34.77 24.00
CA LEU A 13 26.32 33.52 24.50
C LEU A 13 24.79 33.49 24.39
N PHE A 14 24.11 34.60 24.71
CA PHE A 14 22.65 34.70 24.56
C PHE A 14 22.19 34.69 23.09
N ALA A 15 22.97 35.30 22.18
CA ALA A 15 22.68 35.28 20.74
C ALA A 15 22.84 33.87 20.14
N ALA A 16 23.90 33.14 20.53
CA ALA A 16 24.11 31.76 20.08
C ALA A 16 23.02 30.81 20.59
N LEU A 17 22.57 30.99 21.84
CA LEU A 17 21.50 30.19 22.42
C LEU A 17 20.14 30.47 21.76
N SER A 18 19.87 31.71 21.36
CA SER A 18 18.63 32.09 20.66
C SER A 18 18.59 31.55 19.23
N ALA A 19 19.73 31.50 18.54
CA ALA A 19 19.81 30.90 17.20
C ALA A 19 19.61 29.38 17.21
N ALA A 20 20.04 28.68 18.26
CA ALA A 20 19.81 27.24 18.42
C ALA A 20 18.32 26.90 18.65
N LEU A 21 17.55 27.81 19.25
CA LEU A 21 16.13 27.59 19.55
C LEU A 21 15.20 27.77 18.34
N TRP A 22 15.64 28.45 17.28
CA TRP A 22 14.86 28.62 16.04
C TRP A 22 15.12 27.53 15.00
N GLY A 23 16.09 26.65 15.22
CA GLY A 23 16.49 25.62 14.25
C GLY A 23 15.69 24.31 14.31
N THR A 24 14.74 24.16 15.24
CA THR A 24 13.98 22.91 15.35
C THR A 24 12.78 22.91 14.39
N THR A 25 13.05 22.68 13.11
CA THR A 25 11.97 22.31 12.18
C THR A 25 11.54 20.88 12.50
N ALA A 26 10.30 20.70 12.96
CA ALA A 26 9.70 19.38 13.01
C ALA A 26 9.73 18.79 11.59
N GLN A 27 10.53 17.75 11.38
CA GLN A 27 10.48 16.98 10.14
C GLN A 27 9.24 16.11 10.24
N ASP A 28 8.24 16.43 9.43
CA ASP A 28 7.07 15.59 9.22
C ASP A 28 7.53 14.33 8.45
N VAL A 29 7.86 13.26 9.19
CA VAL A 29 8.14 11.94 8.64
C VAL A 29 6.80 11.26 8.44
N ASN A 30 6.18 11.52 7.30
CA ASN A 30 5.00 10.81 6.85
C ASN A 30 5.45 9.62 5.99
N ALA A 31 5.09 8.40 6.38
CA ALA A 31 5.49 7.17 5.69
C ALA A 31 4.59 6.91 4.48
N ALA A 32 5.14 6.87 3.27
CA ALA A 32 4.30 6.70 2.08
C ALA A 32 3.83 5.24 1.92
N VAL A 33 2.53 4.98 2.13
CA VAL A 33 1.90 3.68 1.88
C VAL A 33 1.19 3.68 0.53
N VAL A 34 1.51 2.71 -0.32
CA VAL A 34 0.94 2.55 -1.65
C VAL A 34 0.24 1.20 -1.77
N ALA A 35 -1.06 1.22 -2.03
CA ALA A 35 -1.87 0.05 -2.31
C ALA A 35 -2.09 -0.11 -3.83
N SER A 36 -2.11 -1.34 -4.32
CA SER A 36 -2.38 -1.65 -5.73
C SER A 36 -3.83 -1.34 -6.12
N LEU A 37 -4.79 -1.83 -5.34
CA LEU A 37 -6.23 -1.79 -5.62
C LEU A 37 -6.99 -1.00 -4.56
N LYS A 38 -8.17 -0.50 -4.92
CA LYS A 38 -9.03 0.29 -4.03
C LYS A 38 -9.48 -0.46 -2.76
N PRO A 39 -9.91 -1.74 -2.82
CA PRO A 39 -10.23 -2.50 -1.61
C PRO A 39 -9.04 -2.58 -0.64
N LEU A 40 -7.82 -2.73 -1.15
CA LEU A 40 -6.60 -2.71 -0.33
C LEU A 40 -6.30 -1.33 0.22
N GLY A 41 -6.54 -0.28 -0.57
CA GLY A 41 -6.45 1.10 -0.13
C GLY A 41 -7.35 1.40 1.07
N PHE A 42 -8.56 0.85 1.12
CA PHE A 42 -9.45 1.00 2.26
C PHE A 42 -8.92 0.32 3.52
N ILE A 43 -8.41 -0.91 3.40
CA ILE A 43 -7.81 -1.63 4.54
C ILE A 43 -6.57 -0.89 5.05
N ALA A 44 -5.68 -0.51 4.14
CA ALA A 44 -4.46 0.22 4.49
C ALA A 44 -4.78 1.59 5.09
N SER A 45 -5.76 2.32 4.56
CA SER A 45 -6.21 3.60 5.14
C SER A 45 -6.83 3.43 6.51
N ALA A 46 -7.59 2.36 6.77
CA ALA A 46 -8.16 2.10 8.09
C ALA A 46 -7.08 1.78 9.15
N ILE A 47 -5.97 1.18 8.72
CA ILE A 47 -4.82 0.88 9.59
C ILE A 47 -3.93 2.11 9.78
N ALA A 48 -3.75 2.92 8.73
CA ALA A 48 -2.86 4.07 8.70
C ALA A 48 -3.54 5.38 9.15
N ASP A 49 -4.83 5.34 9.51
CA ASP A 49 -5.60 6.52 9.93
C ASP A 49 -4.93 7.24 11.10
N GLY A 50 -4.75 8.56 10.95
CA GLY A 50 -4.05 9.40 11.91
C GLY A 50 -2.51 9.27 11.95
N VAL A 51 -1.91 8.37 11.17
CA VAL A 51 -0.45 8.19 11.08
C VAL A 51 0.08 8.65 9.73
N THR A 52 -0.51 8.16 8.63
CA THR A 52 -0.05 8.53 7.29
C THR A 52 -1.08 8.29 6.17
N GLU A 53 -0.90 8.97 5.05
CA GLU A 53 -1.78 8.87 3.89
C GLU A 53 -1.51 7.59 3.09
N THR A 54 -2.60 6.93 2.66
CA THR A 54 -2.55 5.77 1.77
C THR A 54 -2.93 6.20 0.35
N GLN A 55 -2.09 5.84 -0.63
CA GLN A 55 -2.37 6.08 -2.05
C GLN A 55 -2.76 4.78 -2.75
N VAL A 56 -3.67 4.86 -3.72
CA VAL A 56 -4.08 3.73 -4.56
C VAL A 56 -3.52 3.91 -5.97
N LEU A 57 -2.93 2.84 -6.52
CA LEU A 57 -2.32 2.86 -7.85
C LEU A 57 -3.35 2.74 -8.97
N LEU A 58 -4.28 1.80 -8.87
CA LEU A 58 -5.31 1.59 -9.87
C LEU A 58 -6.39 2.68 -9.74
N PRO A 59 -6.57 3.56 -10.75
CA PRO A 59 -7.58 4.61 -10.69
C PRO A 59 -8.99 4.04 -10.83
N ASP A 60 -9.97 4.82 -10.37
CA ASP A 60 -11.38 4.45 -10.48
C ASP A 60 -11.79 4.22 -11.93
N GLY A 61 -12.44 3.08 -12.19
CA GLY A 61 -12.91 2.70 -13.52
C GLY A 61 -11.87 2.04 -14.43
N ALA A 62 -10.62 1.89 -14.00
CA ALA A 62 -9.64 1.04 -14.67
C ALA A 62 -9.76 -0.41 -14.16
N SER A 63 -9.60 -1.38 -15.06
CA SER A 63 -9.49 -2.80 -14.70
C SER A 63 -8.04 -3.19 -14.48
N GLU A 64 -7.80 -4.00 -13.46
CA GLU A 64 -6.52 -4.63 -13.11
C GLU A 64 -5.91 -5.47 -14.26
N HIS A 65 -6.73 -5.95 -15.20
CA HIS A 65 -6.25 -6.71 -16.34
C HIS A 65 -5.82 -5.84 -17.53
N ASP A 66 -6.39 -4.64 -17.66
CA ASP A 66 -6.14 -3.72 -18.79
C ASP A 66 -5.21 -2.55 -18.41
N TYR A 67 -4.90 -2.39 -17.13
CA TYR A 67 -4.10 -1.27 -16.66
C TYR A 67 -2.60 -1.47 -16.93
N SER A 68 -1.93 -0.38 -17.29
CA SER A 68 -0.48 -0.35 -17.47
C SER A 68 0.14 0.73 -16.59
N LEU A 69 1.24 0.39 -15.91
CA LEU A 69 1.93 1.34 -15.03
C LEU A 69 2.47 2.53 -15.81
N ARG A 70 2.06 3.73 -15.40
CA ARG A 70 2.65 4.97 -15.91
C ARG A 70 4.05 5.14 -15.28
N PRO A 71 4.99 5.81 -15.97
CA PRO A 71 6.32 6.09 -15.40
C PRO A 71 6.25 6.82 -14.05
N SER A 72 5.24 7.67 -13.84
CA SER A 72 4.98 8.34 -12.55
C SER A 72 4.65 7.35 -11.43
N ASP A 73 3.89 6.30 -11.73
CA ASP A 73 3.44 5.31 -10.75
C ASP A 73 4.60 4.39 -10.34
N VAL A 74 5.44 4.01 -11.29
CA VAL A 74 6.69 3.28 -11.00
C VAL A 74 7.58 4.09 -10.07
N LYS A 75 7.72 5.40 -10.31
CA LYS A 75 8.50 6.27 -9.44
C LYS A 75 7.88 6.37 -8.04
N ARG A 76 6.55 6.41 -7.93
CA ARG A 76 5.86 6.40 -6.63
C ARG A 76 6.12 5.11 -5.87
N LEU A 77 5.97 3.97 -6.52
CA LEU A 77 6.26 2.65 -5.98
C LEU A 77 7.69 2.52 -5.43
N GLN A 78 8.68 3.04 -6.15
CA GLN A 78 10.07 2.99 -5.73
C GLN A 78 10.38 3.90 -4.53
N ASN A 79 9.67 5.01 -4.39
CA ASN A 79 9.84 5.94 -3.28
C ASN A 79 8.93 5.61 -2.09
N ALA A 80 8.03 4.63 -2.21
CA ALA A 80 7.15 4.23 -1.13
C ALA A 80 7.95 3.57 0.00
N ASP A 81 7.45 3.76 1.22
CA ASP A 81 7.97 3.08 2.41
C ASP A 81 7.35 1.69 2.54
N LEU A 82 6.09 1.54 2.11
CA LEU A 82 5.37 0.28 2.08
C LEU A 82 4.51 0.16 0.82
N VAL A 83 4.61 -0.98 0.15
CA VAL A 83 3.75 -1.36 -0.97
C VAL A 83 2.91 -2.58 -0.58
N VAL A 84 1.59 -2.45 -0.71
CA VAL A 84 0.63 -3.53 -0.42
C VAL A 84 -0.06 -3.94 -1.71
N TRP A 85 0.05 -5.22 -2.06
CA TRP A 85 -0.46 -5.74 -3.33
C TRP A 85 -0.87 -7.21 -3.18
N ILE A 86 -1.72 -7.72 -4.06
CA ILE A 86 -2.24 -9.09 -3.93
C ILE A 86 -1.18 -10.10 -4.37
N GLY A 87 -0.61 -9.89 -5.55
CA GLY A 87 0.36 -10.79 -6.16
C GLY A 87 0.23 -10.88 -7.68
N PRO A 88 1.14 -11.65 -8.32
CA PRO A 88 1.26 -11.68 -9.78
C PRO A 88 0.03 -12.25 -10.50
N GLU A 89 -0.73 -13.15 -9.85
CA GLU A 89 -1.93 -13.77 -10.43
C GLU A 89 -3.05 -12.77 -10.69
N MET A 90 -3.18 -11.74 -9.85
CA MET A 90 -4.21 -10.70 -9.98
C MET A 90 -3.67 -9.44 -10.66
N GLU A 91 -2.42 -9.07 -10.37
CA GLU A 91 -1.87 -7.75 -10.68
C GLU A 91 -0.60 -7.87 -11.54
N ALA A 92 -0.71 -8.57 -12.67
CA ALA A 92 0.41 -8.83 -13.59
C ALA A 92 1.13 -7.53 -14.03
N PHE A 93 0.39 -6.43 -14.17
CA PHE A 93 0.92 -5.12 -14.53
C PHE A 93 1.96 -4.57 -13.52
N MET A 94 1.92 -5.03 -12.26
CA MET A 94 2.84 -4.61 -11.22
C MET A 94 4.04 -5.52 -11.03
N GLN A 95 4.00 -6.77 -11.53
CA GLN A 95 4.98 -7.80 -11.20
C GLN A 95 6.43 -7.33 -11.41
N LYS A 96 6.70 -6.68 -12.56
CA LYS A 96 8.04 -6.17 -12.87
C LYS A 96 8.52 -5.11 -11.87
N SER A 97 7.65 -4.17 -11.49
CA SER A 97 7.99 -3.11 -10.55
C SER A 97 8.06 -3.61 -9.10
N ALA A 98 7.15 -4.50 -8.69
CA ALA A 98 7.15 -5.11 -7.37
C ALA A 98 8.41 -5.97 -7.12
N ASN A 99 8.92 -6.65 -8.15
CA ASN A 99 10.17 -7.41 -8.07
C ASN A 99 11.42 -6.53 -7.92
N GLN A 100 11.34 -5.25 -8.27
CA GLN A 100 12.43 -4.29 -8.09
C GLN A 100 12.46 -3.68 -6.68
N ILE A 101 11.40 -3.86 -5.91
CA ILE A 101 11.26 -3.32 -4.55
C ILE A 101 11.76 -4.37 -3.56
N ALA A 102 12.49 -3.91 -2.54
CA ALA A 102 12.97 -4.78 -1.46
C ALA A 102 11.82 -5.47 -0.74
N ASP A 103 11.98 -6.74 -0.39
CA ASP A 103 10.94 -7.54 0.28
C ASP A 103 10.53 -6.96 1.65
N THR A 104 11.42 -6.21 2.31
CA THR A 104 11.11 -5.51 3.57
C THR A 104 10.12 -4.36 3.41
N LYS A 105 9.95 -3.84 2.18
CA LYS A 105 9.04 -2.72 1.85
C LYS A 105 7.79 -3.19 1.10
N LYS A 106 7.59 -4.50 0.94
CA LYS A 106 6.48 -5.05 0.15
C LYS A 106 5.71 -6.09 0.97
N VAL A 107 4.39 -6.06 0.86
CA VAL A 107 3.49 -7.07 1.43
C VAL A 107 2.69 -7.69 0.30
N THR A 108 3.04 -8.94 -0.04
CA THR A 108 2.31 -9.76 -1.02
C THR A 108 1.24 -10.57 -0.29
N ILE A 109 -0.04 -10.19 -0.45
CA ILE A 109 -1.14 -10.78 0.32
C ILE A 109 -1.32 -12.27 0.01
N ALA A 110 -1.14 -12.68 -1.25
CA ALA A 110 -1.26 -14.08 -1.66
C ALA A 110 -0.23 -15.01 -1.01
N GLU A 111 0.92 -14.47 -0.56
CA GLU A 111 1.99 -15.24 0.07
C GLU A 111 1.87 -15.30 1.59
N LEU A 112 0.94 -14.54 2.17
CA LEU A 112 0.71 -14.54 3.62
C LEU A 112 0.21 -15.92 4.08
N SER A 113 0.81 -16.43 5.15
CA SER A 113 0.50 -17.76 5.70
C SER A 113 -0.97 -17.95 6.08
N GLY A 114 -1.67 -16.87 6.47
CA GLY A 114 -3.11 -16.89 6.77
C GLY A 114 -4.02 -16.82 5.55
N VAL A 115 -3.51 -16.37 4.39
CA VAL A 115 -4.29 -16.21 3.15
C VAL A 115 -4.06 -17.39 2.22
N LYS A 116 -2.83 -17.89 2.14
CA LYS A 116 -2.45 -19.01 1.27
C LYS A 116 -3.38 -20.24 1.37
N PRO A 117 -3.88 -20.67 2.54
CA PRO A 117 -4.82 -21.79 2.64
C PRO A 117 -6.24 -21.47 2.13
N LEU A 118 -6.59 -20.19 2.01
CA LEU A 118 -7.89 -19.71 1.53
C LEU A 118 -7.90 -19.50 0.01
N LEU A 119 -6.73 -19.49 -0.63
CA LEU A 119 -6.63 -19.42 -2.07
C LEU A 119 -7.03 -20.77 -2.65
N MET A 120 -8.15 -20.79 -3.37
CA MET A 120 -8.49 -21.92 -4.23
C MET A 120 -7.43 -21.99 -5.34
N LYS A 121 -6.72 -23.11 -5.44
CA LYS A 121 -6.02 -23.45 -6.68
C LYS A 121 -7.10 -23.60 -7.74
N GLY A 122 -7.05 -22.78 -8.80
CA GLY A 122 -7.77 -23.11 -10.03
C GLY A 122 -7.38 -24.53 -10.43
N SER A 123 -8.37 -25.32 -10.82
CA SER A 123 -8.24 -26.75 -11.08
C SER A 123 -7.10 -27.08 -12.04
N ASP A 124 -5.92 -27.39 -11.51
CA ASP A 124 -5.01 -28.39 -12.08
C ASP A 124 -5.48 -29.74 -11.55
N ASP A 125 -6.71 -30.12 -11.93
CA ASP A 125 -7.23 -31.46 -11.74
C ASP A 125 -6.85 -32.29 -12.97
N ASP A 126 -6.61 -33.56 -12.73
CA ASP A 126 -5.84 -34.46 -13.55
C ASP A 126 -6.38 -34.62 -15.00
N GLY A 127 -5.46 -34.92 -15.92
CA GLY A 127 -5.81 -35.31 -17.27
C GLY A 127 -6.56 -36.64 -17.27
N ASP A 128 -7.89 -36.58 -17.20
CA ASP A 128 -8.78 -37.68 -17.56
C ASP A 128 -9.39 -37.43 -18.94
N GLU A 129 -9.02 -38.29 -19.88
CA GLU A 129 -9.54 -38.37 -21.24
C GLU A 129 -11.03 -38.71 -21.23
N HIS A 130 -11.90 -37.74 -21.51
CA HIS A 130 -13.28 -38.00 -21.88
C HIS A 130 -13.68 -37.18 -23.12
N GLU A 131 -13.80 -37.90 -24.25
CA GLU A 131 -14.50 -37.43 -25.43
C GLU A 131 -15.99 -37.20 -25.11
N GLY A 132 -16.55 -36.08 -25.56
CA GLY A 132 -18.00 -35.87 -25.50
C GLY A 132 -18.51 -34.43 -25.68
N HIS A 133 -18.64 -34.00 -26.94
CA HIS A 133 -19.80 -33.26 -27.48
C HIS A 133 -20.43 -32.02 -26.77
N HIS A 134 -20.35 -30.90 -27.50
CA HIS A 134 -21.38 -29.85 -27.76
C HIS A 134 -21.65 -28.68 -26.80
N ALA A 135 -21.74 -27.52 -27.48
CA ALA A 135 -22.64 -26.37 -27.33
C ALA A 135 -22.07 -25.09 -26.68
N HIS A 136 -22.04 -24.05 -27.53
CA HIS A 136 -21.86 -22.64 -27.22
C HIS A 136 -22.97 -22.16 -26.26
N ASP A 137 -22.61 -21.49 -25.18
CA ASP A 137 -23.49 -20.48 -24.57
C ASP A 137 -22.63 -19.39 -23.92
N GLU A 138 -22.86 -18.16 -24.36
CA GLU A 138 -22.24 -16.96 -23.79
C GLU A 138 -22.90 -16.63 -22.46
N LYS A 139 -22.11 -16.46 -21.39
CA LYS A 139 -22.53 -15.71 -20.21
C LYS A 139 -21.35 -15.01 -19.57
N GLY A 140 -21.42 -13.68 -19.56
CA GLY A 140 -20.48 -12.82 -18.87
C GLY A 140 -20.61 -12.99 -17.35
N ASP A 141 -19.51 -13.32 -16.71
CA ASP A 141 -19.40 -13.40 -15.25
C ASP A 141 -18.58 -12.21 -14.75
N GLY A 142 -19.30 -11.14 -14.41
CA GLY A 142 -18.81 -10.14 -13.48
C GLY A 142 -18.89 -10.73 -12.07
N ILE A 143 -17.75 -10.86 -11.41
CA ILE A 143 -17.65 -11.29 -10.00
C ILE A 143 -18.44 -10.28 -9.15
N THR A 144 -19.64 -10.67 -8.75
CA THR A 144 -20.50 -9.87 -7.88
C THR A 144 -20.12 -10.16 -6.44
N ILE A 145 -19.38 -9.25 -5.81
CA ILE A 145 -19.14 -9.30 -4.36
C ILE A 145 -20.46 -8.99 -3.66
N THR A 146 -21.14 -10.02 -3.18
CA THR A 146 -22.35 -9.88 -2.35
C THR A 146 -21.96 -9.35 -0.98
N ALA A 147 -22.73 -8.38 -0.49
CA ALA A 147 -22.56 -7.66 0.78
C ALA A 147 -22.70 -8.52 2.05
N SER A 148 -22.65 -9.85 1.95
CA SER A 148 -22.90 -10.75 3.08
C SER A 148 -21.65 -11.07 3.91
N THR A 149 -20.45 -10.66 3.47
CA THR A 149 -19.18 -10.87 4.19
C THR A 149 -18.72 -9.62 4.96
N ILE A 150 -19.65 -8.76 5.41
CA ILE A 150 -19.32 -7.54 6.15
C ILE A 150 -19.88 -7.49 7.58
N CYS A 151 -20.32 -8.63 8.14
CA CYS A 151 -20.90 -8.69 9.48
C CYS A 151 -20.16 -9.59 10.48
N ILE A 152 -18.89 -9.90 10.27
CA ILE A 152 -18.05 -10.48 11.34
C ILE A 152 -17.24 -9.34 11.95
N PHE A 153 -17.83 -8.68 12.96
CA PHE A 153 -17.29 -7.69 13.93
C PHE A 153 -18.17 -6.45 14.03
N GLY A 154 -19.19 -6.50 14.90
CA GLY A 154 -19.94 -5.31 15.26
C GLY A 154 -21.28 -5.56 15.95
N SER A 155 -21.31 -6.30 17.06
CA SER A 155 -22.44 -6.25 17.99
C SER A 155 -22.07 -5.35 19.17
N PRO A 156 -22.64 -4.13 19.30
CA PRO A 156 -22.59 -3.37 20.53
C PRO A 156 -23.66 -3.90 21.49
N GLN A 157 -23.24 -4.14 22.72
CA GLN A 157 -24.06 -4.48 23.87
C GLN A 157 -25.21 -3.47 24.08
N ARG A 158 -26.45 -3.95 24.10
CA ARG A 158 -27.49 -3.52 25.05
C ARG A 158 -28.63 -4.52 25.12
#